data_AF-A0A7L3H7P9-F1
#
_entry.id   AF-A0A7L3H7P9-F1
#
_cell.length_a   1.000
_cell.length_b   1.000
_cell.length_c   1.000
_cell.angle_alpha   90.00
_cell.angle_beta   90.00
_cell.angle_gamma   90.00
#
_symmetry.space_group_name_H-M   'P 1'
#
loop_
_entity.id
_entity.type
_entity.pdbx_description
1 polymer ?
#
loop_
_entity_poly.entity_id
_entity_poly.type
_entity_poly.pdbx_seq_one_letter_code
_entity_poly.pdbx_strand_id
1 'polypeptide(L)'
;MNLNTLFQQIQFTEKQAREKRNFIQQAKCDINRGYEKINQLKEELSAAKINLETKVQHLSLKQFNVEILKKREDSLEKQKAELLNQRTSLLNIMVHAKRKITEEEDNFTRDVTEFNNEYGLTSNRDFLIKKKVKTEINDLENEAALLKIEMESMEHKNVQLNALQLQKNELKQNLFTLR
;
A
#
# COMPACT_ATOMS: atom_id res chain seq x y z
N MET A 1 -3.20 -47.25 115.72
CA MET A 1 -3.54 -47.34 114.29
C MET A 1 -4.03 -48.77 114.03
N ASN A 2 -5.22 -48.95 113.45
CA ASN A 2 -5.87 -50.26 113.26
C ASN A 2 -5.46 -50.85 111.89
N LEU A 3 -5.19 -52.14 111.82
CA LEU A 3 -4.88 -52.86 110.56
C LEU A 3 -5.94 -52.62 109.47
N ASN A 4 -7.22 -52.52 109.85
CA ASN A 4 -8.34 -52.26 108.95
C ASN A 4 -8.27 -50.87 108.29
N THR A 5 -7.84 -49.84 109.05
CA THR A 5 -7.66 -48.48 108.51
C THR A 5 -6.50 -48.40 107.52
N LEU A 6 -5.41 -49.15 107.75
CA LEU A 6 -4.29 -49.22 106.81
C LEU A 6 -4.70 -49.92 105.50
N PHE A 7 -5.47 -51.01 105.58
CA PHE A 7 -5.93 -51.75 104.41
C PHE A 7 -6.85 -50.91 103.51
N GLN A 8 -7.78 -50.13 104.09
CA GLN A 8 -8.62 -49.19 103.35
C GLN A 8 -7.80 -48.11 102.64
N GLN A 9 -6.76 -47.59 103.29
CA GLN A 9 -5.86 -46.60 102.71
C GLN A 9 -5.10 -47.17 101.50
N ILE A 10 -4.59 -48.40 101.61
CA ILE A 10 -3.92 -49.09 100.50
C ILE A 10 -4.88 -49.28 99.32
N GLN A 11 -6.10 -49.76 99.55
CA GLN A 11 -7.09 -49.93 98.48
C GLN A 11 -7.43 -48.60 97.79
N PHE A 12 -7.63 -47.53 98.56
CA PHE A 12 -7.90 -46.20 98.01
C PHE A 12 -6.73 -45.70 97.15
N THR A 13 -5.50 -45.87 97.63
CA THR A 13 -4.30 -45.40 96.93
C THR A 13 -4.04 -46.20 95.65
N GLU A 14 -4.27 -47.52 95.66
CA GLU A 14 -4.14 -48.35 94.46
C GLU A 14 -5.21 -48.02 93.42
N LYS A 15 -6.45 -47.76 93.84
CA LYS A 15 -7.51 -47.29 92.93
C LYS A 15 -7.12 -45.97 92.27
N GLN A 16 -6.63 -45.01 93.04
CA GLN A 16 -6.17 -43.72 92.50
C GLN A 16 -4.96 -43.88 91.57
N ALA A 17 -4.02 -44.77 91.88
CA ALA A 17 -2.87 -45.08 91.03
C ALA A 17 -3.29 -45.76 89.71
N ARG A 18 -4.31 -46.62 89.74
CA ARG A 18 -4.89 -47.25 88.55
C ARG A 18 -5.57 -46.21 87.65
N GLU A 19 -6.38 -45.32 88.22
CA GLU A 19 -7.03 -44.23 87.46
C GLU A 19 -6.00 -43.32 86.79
N LYS A 20 -4.96 -42.89 87.53
CA LYS A 20 -3.85 -42.11 86.95
C LYS A 20 -3.13 -42.84 85.81
N ARG A 21 -2.86 -44.15 85.96
CA ARG A 21 -2.25 -44.97 84.90
C ARG A 21 -3.14 -45.01 83.65
N ASN A 22 -4.45 -45.17 83.81
CA ASN A 22 -5.41 -45.16 82.70
C ASN A 22 -5.44 -43.80 81.98
N PHE A 23 -5.48 -42.68 82.73
CA PHE A 23 -5.43 -41.34 82.15
C PHE A 23 -4.14 -41.09 81.36
N ILE A 24 -2.99 -41.49 81.89
CA ILE A 24 -1.69 -41.36 81.19
C ILE A 24 -1.70 -42.18 79.90
N GLN A 25 -2.24 -43.41 79.94
CA GLN A 25 -2.31 -44.26 78.76
C GLN A 25 -3.22 -43.65 77.68
N GLN A 26 -4.37 -43.11 78.07
CA GLN A 26 -5.28 -42.42 77.16
C GLN A 26 -4.60 -41.20 76.53
N ALA A 27 -3.95 -40.37 77.34
CA ALA A 27 -3.21 -39.20 76.83
C ALA A 27 -2.11 -39.61 75.84
N LYS A 28 -1.38 -40.71 76.09
CA LYS A 28 -0.39 -41.25 75.14
C LYS A 28 -1.03 -41.68 73.82
N CYS A 29 -2.17 -42.36 73.87
CA CYS A 29 -2.90 -42.77 72.67
C CYS A 29 -3.37 -41.54 71.85
N ASP A 30 -3.89 -40.52 72.52
CA ASP A 30 -4.35 -39.29 71.87
C ASP A 30 -3.18 -38.48 71.26
N ILE A 31 -2.05 -38.41 71.96
CA ILE A 31 -0.81 -37.82 71.45
C ILE A 31 -0.34 -38.56 70.18
N ASN A 32 -0.29 -39.90 70.21
CA ASN A 32 0.15 -40.69 69.05
C ASN A 32 -0.78 -40.48 67.85
N ARG A 33 -2.10 -40.48 68.06
CA ARG A 33 -3.08 -40.18 67.00
C ARG A 33 -2.89 -38.76 66.45
N GLY A 34 -2.51 -37.80 67.30
CA GLY A 34 -2.15 -36.46 66.88
C GLY A 34 -0.92 -36.44 65.96
N TYR A 35 0.15 -37.14 66.34
CA TYR A 35 1.35 -37.28 65.52
C TYR A 35 1.08 -37.94 64.16
N GLU A 36 0.26 -38.99 64.12
CA GLU A 36 -0.13 -39.64 62.86
C GLU A 36 -0.85 -38.67 61.92
N LYS A 37 -1.81 -37.89 62.44
CA LYS A 37 -2.51 -36.85 61.65
C LYS A 37 -1.57 -35.77 61.15
N ILE A 38 -0.62 -35.32 61.99
CA ILE A 38 0.38 -34.33 61.60
C ILE A 38 1.25 -34.88 60.46
N ASN A 39 1.64 -36.15 60.52
CA ASN A 39 2.43 -36.78 59.45
C ASN A 39 1.64 -36.89 58.14
N GLN A 40 0.38 -37.32 58.20
CA GLN A 40 -0.51 -37.38 57.02
C GLN A 40 -0.65 -36.01 56.36
N LEU A 41 -0.97 -34.97 57.14
CA LEU A 41 -1.09 -33.59 56.64
C LEU A 41 0.22 -33.09 56.04
N LYS A 42 1.38 -33.48 56.60
CA LYS A 42 2.69 -33.11 56.08
C LYS A 42 2.98 -33.75 54.72
N GLU A 43 2.59 -35.00 54.53
CA GLU A 43 2.72 -35.70 53.24
C GLU A 43 1.79 -35.09 52.18
N GLU A 44 0.52 -34.85 52.54
CA GLU A 44 -0.45 -34.17 51.66
C GLU A 44 0.04 -32.77 51.25
N LEU A 45 0.56 -32.00 52.21
CA LEU A 45 1.13 -30.68 51.95
C LEU A 45 2.33 -30.75 51.00
N SER A 46 3.22 -31.74 51.19
CA SER A 46 4.36 -31.96 50.31
C SER A 46 3.91 -32.30 48.88
N ALA A 47 2.95 -33.21 48.72
CA ALA A 47 2.39 -33.58 47.42
C ALA A 47 1.69 -32.39 46.74
N ALA A 48 0.90 -31.61 47.49
CA ALA A 48 0.24 -30.41 46.99
C ALA A 48 1.25 -29.35 46.54
N LYS A 49 2.35 -29.16 47.29
CA LYS A 49 3.43 -28.23 46.94
C LYS A 49 4.10 -28.61 45.62
N ILE A 50 4.46 -29.88 45.45
CA ILE A 50 5.09 -30.37 44.20
C ILE A 50 4.15 -30.17 43.00
N ASN A 51 2.87 -30.49 43.17
CA ASN A 51 1.86 -30.29 42.12
C ASN A 51 1.69 -28.82 41.75
N LEU A 52 1.63 -27.93 42.76
CA LEU A 52 1.55 -26.49 42.53
C LEU A 52 2.77 -25.98 41.77
N GLU A 53 3.97 -26.40 42.17
CA GLU A 53 5.22 -25.99 41.53
C GLU A 53 5.27 -26.43 40.06
N THR A 54 4.84 -27.66 39.77
CA THR A 54 4.73 -28.16 38.39
C THR A 54 3.73 -27.34 37.56
N LYS A 55 2.58 -26.98 38.15
CA LYS A 55 1.58 -26.12 37.48
C LYS A 55 2.11 -24.71 37.21
N VAL A 56 2.86 -24.13 38.15
CA VAL A 56 3.50 -22.82 37.99
C VAL A 56 4.50 -22.87 36.83
N GLN A 57 5.38 -23.87 36.79
CA GLN A 57 6.35 -24.03 35.69
C GLN A 57 5.66 -24.16 34.33
N HIS A 58 4.60 -24.97 34.25
CA HIS A 58 3.84 -25.13 33.02
C HIS A 58 3.12 -23.84 32.59
N LEU A 59 2.60 -23.05 33.55
CA LEU A 59 2.00 -21.75 33.26
C LEU A 59 3.03 -20.76 32.73
N SER A 60 4.22 -20.70 33.33
CA SER A 60 5.31 -19.84 32.88
C SER A 60 5.76 -20.21 31.46
N LEU A 61 5.86 -21.50 31.15
CA LEU A 61 6.18 -21.96 29.79
C LEU A 61 5.11 -21.53 28.78
N LYS A 62 3.82 -21.66 29.13
CA LYS A 62 2.72 -21.22 28.28
C LYS A 62 2.75 -19.70 28.04
N GLN A 63 3.00 -18.90 29.07
CA GLN A 63 3.13 -17.45 28.96
C GLN A 63 4.29 -17.07 28.03
N PHE A 64 5.45 -17.70 28.21
CA PHE A 64 6.61 -17.49 27.33
C PHE A 64 6.31 -17.84 25.87
N ASN A 65 5.64 -18.96 25.61
CA ASN A 65 5.24 -19.35 24.26
C ASN A 65 4.27 -18.32 23.62
N VAL A 66 3.33 -17.78 24.39
CA VAL A 66 2.42 -16.73 23.91
C VAL A 66 3.20 -15.47 23.51
N GLU A 67 4.19 -15.06 24.30
CA GLU A 67 5.04 -13.90 23.94
C GLU A 67 5.85 -14.13 22.67
N ILE A 68 6.41 -15.33 22.47
CA ILE A 68 7.09 -15.70 21.23
C ILE A 68 6.14 -15.64 20.04
N LEU A 69 4.94 -16.21 20.19
CA LEU A 69 3.95 -16.23 19.11
C LEU A 69 3.51 -14.82 18.72
N LYS A 70 3.28 -13.93 19.68
CA LYS A 70 3.00 -12.51 19.41
C LYS A 70 4.11 -11.84 18.61
N LYS A 71 5.38 -12.01 19.02
CA LYS A 71 6.52 -11.45 18.28
C LYS A 71 6.60 -11.98 16.84
N ARG A 72 6.27 -13.26 16.63
CA ARG A 72 6.22 -13.86 15.28
C ARG A 72 5.07 -13.29 14.46
N GLU A 73 3.89 -13.14 15.06
CA GLU A 73 2.72 -12.53 14.43
C GLU A 73 3.01 -11.09 13.99
N ASP A 74 3.57 -10.27 14.87
CA ASP A 74 3.95 -8.88 14.57
C ASP A 74 4.95 -8.82 13.39
N SER A 75 5.93 -9.73 13.39
CA SER A 75 6.92 -9.79 12.30
C SER A 75 6.29 -10.23 10.97
N LEU A 76 5.33 -11.16 11.00
CA LEU A 76 4.63 -11.62 9.79
C LEU A 76 3.73 -10.52 9.24
N GLU A 77 3.03 -9.78 10.08
CA GLU A 77 2.19 -8.68 9.62
C GLU A 77 3.03 -7.56 8.98
N LYS A 78 4.22 -7.29 9.53
CA LYS A 78 5.18 -6.36 8.90
C LYS A 78 5.64 -6.85 7.52
N GLN A 79 6.02 -8.13 7.40
CA GLN A 79 6.42 -8.71 6.12
C GLN A 79 5.29 -8.68 5.08
N LYS A 80 4.07 -8.99 5.50
CA LYS A 80 2.87 -8.92 4.65
C LYS A 80 2.61 -7.51 4.15
N ALA A 81 2.72 -6.50 5.00
CA ALA A 81 2.57 -5.10 4.60
C ALA A 81 3.64 -4.69 3.58
N GLU A 82 4.89 -5.11 3.79
CA GLU A 82 5.99 -4.85 2.85
C GLU A 82 5.76 -5.50 1.48
N LEU A 83 5.34 -6.77 1.46
CA LEU A 83 5.01 -7.49 0.23
C LEU A 83 3.83 -6.84 -0.52
N LEU A 84 2.80 -6.36 0.19
CA LEU A 84 1.69 -5.62 -0.42
C LEU A 84 2.15 -4.31 -1.07
N ASN A 85 3.06 -3.59 -0.42
CA ASN A 85 3.63 -2.36 -0.98
C ASN A 85 4.47 -2.66 -2.23
N GLN A 86 5.31 -3.69 -2.18
CA GLN A 86 6.09 -4.13 -3.34
C GLN A 86 5.18 -4.55 -4.51
N ARG A 87 4.14 -5.35 -4.24
CA ARG A 87 3.16 -5.77 -5.25
C ARG A 87 2.49 -4.56 -5.91
N THR A 88 2.07 -3.58 -5.11
CA THR A 88 1.40 -2.38 -5.60
C THR A 88 2.34 -1.53 -6.46
N SER A 89 3.60 -1.37 -6.04
CA SER A 89 4.62 -0.67 -6.83
C SER A 89 4.88 -1.36 -8.17
N LEU A 90 5.09 -2.68 -8.16
CA LEU A 90 5.30 -3.47 -9.38
C LEU A 90 4.09 -3.40 -10.32
N LEU A 91 2.87 -3.45 -9.79
CA LEU A 91 1.66 -3.30 -10.59
C LEU A 91 1.60 -1.93 -11.27
N ASN A 92 1.93 -0.85 -10.56
CA ASN A 92 1.98 0.49 -11.13
C ASN A 92 3.03 0.61 -12.23
N ILE A 93 4.23 0.06 -12.01
CA ILE A 93 5.29 0.01 -13.03
C ILE A 93 4.81 -0.75 -14.27
N MET A 94 4.18 -1.91 -14.10
CA MET A 94 3.67 -2.72 -15.19
C MET A 94 2.59 -1.98 -15.99
N VAL A 95 1.63 -1.34 -15.31
CA VAL A 95 0.56 -0.56 -15.96
C VAL A 95 1.15 0.61 -16.76
N HIS A 96 2.11 1.33 -16.17
CA HIS A 96 2.79 2.43 -16.85
C HIS A 96 3.61 1.95 -18.06
N ALA A 97 4.35 0.84 -17.92
CA ALA A 97 5.10 0.26 -19.03
C ALA A 97 4.18 -0.19 -20.17
N LYS A 98 3.07 -0.85 -19.85
CA LYS A 98 2.07 -1.26 -20.85
C LYS A 98 1.48 -0.07 -21.60
N ARG A 99 1.17 1.01 -20.87
CA ARG A 99 0.69 2.26 -21.50
C ARG A 99 1.71 2.82 -22.47
N LYS A 100 2.99 2.93 -22.05
CA LYS A 100 4.07 3.42 -22.92
C LYS A 100 4.24 2.56 -24.16
N ILE A 101 4.16 1.24 -24.04
CA ILE A 101 4.24 0.33 -25.19
C ILE A 101 3.11 0.65 -26.18
N THR A 102 1.87 0.78 -25.71
CA THR A 102 0.73 1.12 -26.58
C THR A 102 0.89 2.50 -27.21
N GLU A 103 1.36 3.50 -26.46
CA GLU A 103 1.63 4.85 -26.99
C GLU A 103 2.71 4.83 -28.09
N GLU A 104 3.80 4.08 -27.89
CA GLU A 104 4.86 3.93 -28.90
C GLU A 104 4.40 3.12 -30.11
N GLU A 105 3.58 2.08 -29.93
CA GLU A 105 2.96 1.31 -31.03
C GLU A 105 2.04 2.19 -31.88
N ASP A 106 1.22 3.03 -31.24
CA ASP A 106 0.34 3.99 -31.90
C ASP A 106 1.15 5.07 -32.64
N ASN A 107 2.19 5.61 -32.01
CA ASN A 107 3.10 6.57 -32.62
C ASN A 107 3.78 5.98 -33.86
N PHE A 108 4.38 4.79 -33.72
CA PHE A 108 5.03 4.10 -34.82
C PHE A 108 4.07 3.84 -35.99
N THR A 109 2.85 3.38 -35.70
CA THR A 109 1.84 3.12 -36.73
C THR A 109 1.44 4.41 -37.46
N ARG A 110 1.29 5.52 -36.73
CA ARG A 110 1.01 6.84 -37.31
C ARG A 110 2.16 7.30 -38.20
N ASP A 111 3.40 7.23 -37.72
CA ASP A 111 4.58 7.70 -38.44
C ASP A 111 4.79 6.89 -39.73
N VAL A 112 4.62 5.56 -39.68
CA VAL A 112 4.66 4.69 -40.87
C VAL A 112 3.55 5.06 -41.85
N THR A 113 2.34 5.36 -41.36
CA THR A 113 1.21 5.76 -42.22
C THR A 113 1.47 7.10 -42.89
N GLU A 114 2.00 8.08 -42.14
CA GLU A 114 2.35 9.41 -42.65
C GLU A 114 3.45 9.31 -43.71
N PHE A 115 4.54 8.59 -43.42
CA PHE A 115 5.61 8.31 -44.36
C PHE A 115 5.08 7.65 -45.66
N ASN A 116 4.27 6.61 -45.53
CA ASN A 116 3.72 5.92 -46.71
C ASN A 116 2.82 6.83 -47.55
N ASN A 117 2.06 7.74 -46.93
CA ASN A 117 1.23 8.70 -47.64
C ASN A 117 2.06 9.81 -48.31
N GLU A 118 3.09 10.33 -47.64
CA GLU A 118 3.98 11.37 -48.16
C GLU A 118 4.70 10.90 -49.43
N TYR A 119 5.22 9.67 -49.41
CA TYR A 119 5.94 9.09 -50.54
C TYR A 119 5.05 8.29 -51.51
N GLY A 120 3.73 8.26 -51.28
CA GLY A 120 2.78 7.57 -52.14
C GLY A 120 3.07 6.06 -52.29
N LEU A 121 3.55 5.43 -51.22
CA LEU A 121 3.87 4.00 -51.18
C LEU A 121 2.64 3.11 -50.95
N THR A 122 1.48 3.73 -50.72
CA THR A 122 0.19 3.09 -50.51
C THR A 122 -0.55 2.82 -51.83
N SER A 123 -1.45 1.83 -51.83
CA SER A 123 -2.26 1.46 -53.01
C SER A 123 -3.21 2.56 -53.51
N ASN A 124 -3.39 3.64 -52.74
CA ASN A 124 -4.20 4.80 -53.10
C ASN A 124 -3.36 5.98 -53.66
N ARG A 125 -2.10 5.73 -54.05
CA ARG A 125 -1.17 6.72 -54.63
C ARG A 125 -1.82 7.63 -55.68
N ASP A 126 -2.47 7.05 -56.68
CA ASP A 126 -3.05 7.80 -57.78
C ASP A 126 -4.14 8.77 -57.31
N PHE A 127 -4.90 8.37 -56.29
CA PHE A 127 -5.93 9.23 -55.70
C PHE A 127 -5.30 10.40 -54.94
N LEU A 128 -4.26 10.16 -54.14
CA LEU A 128 -3.56 11.20 -53.37
C LEU A 128 -2.86 12.21 -54.28
N ILE A 129 -2.17 11.74 -55.33
CA ILE A 129 -1.53 12.62 -56.32
C ILE A 129 -2.58 13.47 -57.05
N LYS A 130 -3.68 12.86 -57.52
CA LYS A 130 -4.77 13.60 -58.18
C LYS A 130 -5.37 14.67 -57.26
N LYS A 131 -5.57 14.35 -55.98
CA LYS A 131 -6.07 15.32 -55.00
C LYS A 131 -5.09 16.48 -54.82
N LYS A 132 -3.80 16.20 -54.62
CA LYS A 132 -2.76 17.24 -54.45
C LYS A 132 -2.64 18.13 -55.67
N VAL A 133 -2.57 17.55 -56.87
CA VAL A 133 -2.53 18.29 -58.14
C VAL A 133 -3.77 19.18 -58.29
N LYS A 134 -4.96 18.69 -57.95
CA LYS A 134 -6.20 19.48 -58.01
C LYS A 134 -6.17 20.68 -57.07
N THR A 135 -5.69 20.50 -55.84
CA THR A 135 -5.54 21.62 -54.90
C THR A 135 -4.53 22.64 -55.42
N GLU A 136 -3.35 22.19 -55.86
CA GLU A 136 -2.30 23.07 -56.37
C GLU A 136 -2.78 23.87 -57.60
N ILE A 137 -3.50 23.24 -58.54
CA ILE A 137 -4.08 23.93 -59.70
C ILE A 137 -5.05 25.01 -59.25
N ASN A 138 -5.95 24.72 -58.30
CA ASN A 138 -6.90 25.71 -57.80
C ASN A 138 -6.18 26.89 -57.14
N ASP A 139 -5.11 26.64 -56.38
CA ASP A 139 -4.33 27.68 -55.72
C ASP A 139 -3.64 28.59 -56.76
N LEU A 140 -3.01 27.98 -57.78
CA LEU A 140 -2.40 28.73 -58.90
C LEU A 140 -3.43 29.50 -59.73
N GLU A 141 -4.62 28.95 -59.96
CA GLU A 141 -5.71 29.64 -60.66
C GLU A 141 -6.19 30.88 -59.87
N ASN A 142 -6.30 30.76 -58.55
CA ASN A 142 -6.63 31.87 -57.67
C ASN A 142 -5.55 32.97 -57.69
N GLU A 143 -4.27 32.58 -57.60
CA GLU A 143 -3.16 33.53 -57.69
C GLU A 143 -3.12 34.23 -59.05
N ALA A 144 -3.33 33.49 -60.15
CA ALA A 144 -3.38 34.06 -61.49
C ALA A 144 -4.55 35.05 -61.65
N ALA A 145 -5.71 34.75 -61.06
CA ALA A 145 -6.87 35.65 -61.07
C ALA A 145 -6.57 36.95 -60.30
N LEU A 146 -5.92 36.86 -59.13
CA LEU A 146 -5.51 38.04 -58.36
C LEU A 146 -4.50 38.88 -59.13
N LEU A 147 -3.48 38.26 -59.71
CA LEU A 147 -2.46 38.95 -60.52
C LEU A 147 -3.09 39.66 -61.72
N LYS A 148 -4.07 39.02 -62.39
CA LYS A 148 -4.77 39.64 -63.51
C LYS A 148 -5.51 40.92 -63.09
N ILE A 149 -6.22 40.88 -61.96
CA ILE A 149 -6.91 42.05 -61.41
C ILE A 149 -5.91 43.17 -61.09
N GLU A 150 -4.76 42.81 -60.52
CA GLU A 150 -3.71 43.78 -60.20
C GLU A 150 -3.10 44.41 -61.47
N MET A 151 -2.83 43.61 -62.51
CA MET A 151 -2.35 44.09 -63.81
C MET A 151 -3.33 45.06 -64.47
N GLU A 152 -4.61 44.71 -64.51
CA GLU A 152 -5.67 45.58 -65.07
C GLU A 152 -5.75 46.92 -64.32
N SER A 153 -5.62 46.89 -62.99
CA SER A 153 -5.58 48.09 -62.15
C SER A 153 -4.35 48.95 -62.44
N MET A 154 -3.17 48.34 -62.60
CA MET A 154 -1.95 49.06 -62.98
C MET A 154 -2.03 49.66 -64.38
N GLU A 155 -2.58 48.93 -65.35
CA GLU A 155 -2.78 49.42 -66.71
C GLU A 155 -3.71 50.64 -66.71
N HIS A 156 -4.82 50.58 -65.98
CA HIS A 156 -5.73 51.70 -65.86
C HIS A 156 -5.06 52.94 -65.23
N LYS A 157 -4.28 52.74 -64.15
CA LYS A 157 -3.49 53.82 -63.52
C LYS A 157 -2.45 54.39 -64.47
N ASN A 158 -1.80 53.56 -65.29
CA ASN A 158 -0.80 54.00 -66.26
C ASN A 158 -1.44 54.84 -67.38
N VAL A 159 -2.61 54.44 -67.89
CA VAL A 159 -3.38 55.24 -68.85
C VAL A 159 -3.73 56.61 -68.27
N GLN A 160 -4.22 56.65 -67.01
CA GLN A 160 -4.52 57.91 -66.32
C GLN A 160 -3.26 58.79 -66.15
N LEU A 161 -2.14 58.19 -65.76
CA LEU A 161 -0.86 58.90 -65.61
C LEU A 161 -0.39 59.51 -66.93
N ASN A 162 -0.46 58.75 -68.03
CA ASN A 162 -0.10 59.23 -69.35
C ASN A 162 -0.99 60.41 -69.81
N ALA A 163 -2.30 60.34 -69.52
CA ALA A 163 -3.22 61.44 -69.81
C ALA A 163 -2.86 62.71 -69.00
N LEU A 164 -2.56 62.57 -67.70
CA LEU A 164 -2.10 63.68 -66.86
C LEU A 164 -0.76 64.25 -67.34
N GLN A 165 0.16 63.40 -67.80
CA GLN A 165 1.44 63.81 -68.36
C GLN A 165 1.25 64.66 -69.63
N LEU A 166 0.31 64.27 -70.50
CA LEU A 166 -0.04 65.02 -71.71
C LEU A 166 -0.61 66.40 -71.36
N GLN A 167 -1.60 66.46 -70.47
CA GLN A 167 -2.17 67.73 -69.99
C GLN A 167 -1.11 68.64 -69.35
N LYS A 168 -0.20 68.07 -68.55
CA LYS A 168 0.93 68.82 -67.98
C LYS A 168 1.84 69.41 -69.05
N ASN A 169 2.12 68.66 -70.11
CA ASN A 169 2.95 69.14 -71.22
C ASN A 169 2.25 70.24 -72.03
N GLU A 170 0.94 70.11 -72.28
CA GLU A 170 0.12 71.15 -72.90
C GLU A 170 0.11 72.43 -72.07
N LEU A 171 -0.12 72.33 -70.76
CA LEU A 171 -0.07 73.47 -69.85
C LEU A 171 1.32 74.13 -69.83
N LYS A 172 2.40 73.35 -69.87
CA LYS A 172 3.76 73.89 -70.02
C LYS A 172 3.93 74.66 -71.32
N GLN A 173 3.49 74.11 -72.46
CA GLN A 173 3.56 74.82 -73.74
C GLN A 173 2.76 76.12 -73.71
N ASN A 174 1.53 76.10 -73.18
CA ASN A 174 0.69 77.28 -73.01
C ASN A 174 1.37 78.36 -72.15
N LEU A 175 2.07 77.97 -71.08
CA LEU A 175 2.87 78.85 -70.23
C LEU A 175 4.06 79.47 -70.97
N PHE A 176 4.70 78.75 -71.89
CA PHE A 176 5.80 79.28 -72.72
C PHE A 176 5.31 80.28 -73.78
N THR A 177 4.09 80.14 -74.29
CA THR A 177 3.47 81.09 -75.22
C THR A 177 2.89 82.35 -74.57
N LEU A 178 2.77 82.39 -73.24
CA LEU A 178 2.26 83.54 -72.49
C LEU A 178 3.37 84.49 -71.99
N ARG A 179 4.61 84.31 -72.44
CA ARG A 179 5.79 85.10 -72.06
C ARG A 179 6.36 85.82 -73.28
#